data_AF-E3JY57-F1
#
_entry.id   AF-E3JY57-F1
#
_cell.length_a   1.000
_cell.length_b   1.000
_cell.length_c   1.000
_cell.angle_alpha   90.00
_cell.angle_beta   90.00
_cell.angle_gamma   90.00
#
_symmetry.space_group_name_H-M   'P 1'
#
loop_
_entity.id
_entity.type
_entity.pdbx_description
1 polymer ?
#
loop_
_entity_poly.entity_id
_entity_poly.type
_entity_poly.pdbx_seq_one_letter_code
_entity_poly.pdbx_strand_id
1 'polypeptide(L)'
;MAPLKKKKAIRVQVPTLRPASNKPMPTTSEPDLTAPAIPALDLPVHVTPAHGLPSPPHTQPDSTHDKHPAQDAAALGTSDQDTNTFEELPGPDPRFATVPEELKFYLKPNVELDARPSTKATLLKMIRHFFSEYKPRPLNCHKGVLIRAFEEKISPMIAEYLAFQAQCESQHETDEDEEMQDEAPPKEDLSGINPNNASISVDSIIAMIKRRLPKLQLPTGLNKSSAIGFFHRYLMPPPPGGYPSPFTTVPNPLPKPYHKYLTRDELRFAIQCHCPNIYIPIATGKQVLRMLYEQFVQDDVAEEEVFEGFHYYVIIPK
;
A
#
# COMPACT_ATOMS: atom_id res chain seq x y z
N MET A 1 37.14 -9.04 36.12
CA MET A 1 37.97 -8.23 35.21
C MET A 1 38.47 -9.14 34.08
N ALA A 2 37.96 -8.98 32.87
CA ALA A 2 38.38 -9.70 31.67
C ALA A 2 38.88 -8.67 30.62
N PRO A 3 39.93 -8.94 29.83
CA PRO A 3 40.57 -7.93 29.01
C PRO A 3 39.87 -7.74 27.66
N LEU A 4 39.67 -6.47 27.29
CA LEU A 4 39.19 -6.04 25.97
C LEU A 4 40.18 -6.42 24.86
N LYS A 5 39.71 -7.15 23.85
CA LYS A 5 40.45 -7.36 22.59
C LYS A 5 40.25 -6.16 21.66
N LYS A 6 41.35 -5.46 21.38
CA LYS A 6 41.45 -4.35 20.42
C LYS A 6 41.26 -4.84 18.99
N LYS A 7 40.35 -4.23 18.23
CA LYS A 7 40.17 -4.44 16.79
C LYS A 7 41.37 -3.83 16.04
N LYS A 8 42.05 -4.63 15.21
CA LYS A 8 43.08 -4.17 14.27
C LYS A 8 42.40 -3.50 13.07
N ALA A 9 42.80 -2.27 12.76
CA ALA A 9 42.42 -1.56 11.55
C ALA A 9 43.11 -2.22 10.33
N ILE A 10 42.33 -2.67 9.36
CA ILE A 10 42.83 -3.13 8.06
C ILE A 10 42.85 -1.91 7.13
N ARG A 11 44.06 -1.47 6.79
CA ARG A 11 44.36 -0.42 5.83
C ARG A 11 44.26 -1.02 4.43
N VAL A 12 43.18 -0.74 3.71
CA VAL A 12 43.07 -1.10 2.29
C VAL A 12 43.89 -0.09 1.49
N GLN A 13 44.95 -0.56 0.85
CA GLN A 13 45.76 0.19 -0.11
C GLN A 13 44.98 0.37 -1.41
N VAL A 14 44.83 1.61 -1.86
CA VAL A 14 44.35 1.95 -3.20
C VAL A 14 45.50 1.75 -4.19
N PRO A 15 45.36 0.94 -5.25
CA PRO A 15 46.35 0.90 -6.32
C PRO A 15 46.26 2.18 -7.16
N THR A 16 47.28 3.03 -7.05
CA THR A 16 47.50 4.16 -7.96
C THR A 16 47.93 3.64 -9.33
N LEU A 17 47.05 3.71 -10.32
CA LEU A 17 47.43 3.51 -11.72
C LEU A 17 48.04 4.81 -12.27
N ARG A 18 49.27 4.70 -12.78
CA ARG A 18 50.04 5.78 -13.42
C ARG A 18 49.44 6.13 -14.79
N PRO A 19 49.55 7.39 -15.25
CA PRO A 19 49.13 7.78 -16.59
C PRO A 19 50.09 7.18 -17.64
N ALA A 20 49.52 6.52 -18.65
CA ALA A 20 50.26 6.02 -19.79
C ALA A 20 50.62 7.16 -20.75
N SER A 21 51.84 7.05 -21.27
CA SER A 21 52.58 7.98 -22.10
C SER A 21 51.90 8.32 -23.44
N ASN A 22 51.91 9.61 -23.78
CA ASN A 22 51.67 10.12 -25.13
C ASN A 22 52.64 9.50 -26.16
N LYS A 23 52.12 9.03 -27.29
CA LYS A 23 52.82 8.99 -28.58
C LYS A 23 51.82 9.15 -29.75
N PRO A 24 52.21 9.85 -30.83
CA PRO A 24 51.28 10.37 -31.85
C PRO A 24 50.98 9.36 -32.98
N MET A 25 49.91 9.69 -33.71
CA MET A 25 49.36 9.03 -34.90
C MET A 25 50.37 8.66 -36.01
N PRO A 26 49.97 7.74 -36.90
CA PRO A 26 50.15 7.90 -38.33
C PRO A 26 48.81 8.18 -39.04
N THR A 27 48.84 9.22 -39.86
CA THR A 27 47.84 9.65 -40.85
C THR A 27 47.69 8.65 -41.99
N THR A 28 46.48 8.31 -42.42
CA THR A 28 46.21 7.84 -43.81
C THR A 28 44.75 8.06 -44.21
N SER A 29 44.59 8.96 -45.19
CA SER A 29 43.59 9.07 -46.27
C SER A 29 42.08 9.10 -45.97
N GLU A 30 41.48 10.24 -46.34
CA GLU A 30 40.08 10.44 -46.72
C GLU A 30 39.62 9.46 -47.81
N PRO A 31 38.31 9.17 -47.86
CA PRO A 31 37.61 9.43 -49.11
C PRO A 31 36.42 10.36 -48.95
N ASP A 32 36.31 11.19 -49.96
CA ASP A 32 35.32 12.24 -50.21
C ASP A 32 33.96 11.66 -50.63
N LEU A 33 32.92 12.49 -50.46
CA LEU A 33 31.62 12.47 -51.13
C LEU A 33 30.62 11.31 -50.85
N THR A 34 29.57 11.63 -50.09
CA THR A 34 28.21 11.96 -50.62
C THR A 34 27.14 11.56 -49.58
N ALA A 35 26.51 12.54 -48.95
CA ALA A 35 25.32 12.33 -48.14
C ALA A 35 24.14 11.88 -49.02
N PRO A 36 23.37 10.84 -48.67
CA PRO A 36 22.11 10.57 -49.34
C PRO A 36 21.09 11.63 -48.93
N ALA A 37 20.57 12.36 -49.92
CA ALA A 37 19.48 13.31 -49.78
C ALA A 37 18.24 12.61 -49.22
N ILE A 38 17.68 13.16 -48.14
CA ILE A 38 16.36 12.77 -47.61
C ILE A 38 15.32 13.37 -48.57
N PRO A 39 14.45 12.57 -49.23
CA PRO A 39 13.33 13.14 -49.95
C PRO A 39 12.33 13.73 -48.95
N ALA A 40 12.09 15.03 -49.07
CA ALA A 40 11.00 15.71 -48.39
C ALA A 40 9.66 15.14 -48.90
N LEU A 41 8.93 14.43 -48.03
CA LEU A 41 7.53 14.12 -48.26
C LEU A 41 6.71 15.30 -47.76
N ASP A 42 6.35 16.15 -48.71
CA ASP A 42 5.23 17.09 -48.62
C ASP A 42 3.90 16.33 -48.79
N LEU A 43 2.80 16.97 -48.37
CA LEU A 43 1.37 16.61 -48.45
C LEU A 43 0.71 16.19 -47.10
N PRO A 44 -0.57 16.51 -46.88
CA PRO A 44 -1.17 17.85 -46.85
C PRO A 44 -2.02 18.06 -45.57
N VAL A 45 -2.00 19.29 -45.04
CA VAL A 45 -2.90 19.72 -43.95
C VAL A 45 -4.32 19.86 -44.50
N HIS A 46 -5.21 18.92 -44.16
CA HIS A 46 -6.65 19.11 -44.35
C HIS A 46 -7.26 19.64 -43.05
N VAL A 47 -7.53 20.94 -43.05
CA VAL A 47 -8.42 21.59 -42.07
C VAL A 47 -9.86 21.28 -42.48
N THR A 48 -10.64 20.69 -41.58
CA THR A 48 -12.11 20.65 -41.70
C THR A 48 -12.76 21.20 -40.42
N PRO A 49 -13.93 21.87 -40.53
CA PRO A 49 -14.48 22.71 -39.48
C PRO A 49 -15.36 21.92 -38.50
N ALA A 50 -15.53 22.50 -37.31
CA ALA A 50 -16.32 22.01 -36.19
C ALA A 50 -17.84 21.97 -36.45
N HIS A 51 -18.45 20.81 -36.21
CA HIS A 51 -19.88 20.58 -35.95
C HIS A 51 -19.96 19.23 -35.20
N GLY A 52 -20.70 18.98 -34.12
CA GLY A 52 -21.52 19.75 -33.21
C GLY A 52 -21.84 18.79 -32.05
N LEU A 53 -21.80 19.28 -30.81
CA LEU A 53 -22.21 18.52 -29.63
C LEU A 53 -23.71 18.18 -29.70
N PRO A 54 -24.15 16.97 -29.31
CA PRO A 54 -25.51 16.78 -28.83
C PRO A 54 -25.58 17.18 -27.35
N SER A 55 -26.27 18.29 -27.09
CA SER A 55 -26.70 18.71 -25.76
C SER A 55 -27.71 17.73 -25.14
N PRO A 56 -27.74 17.59 -23.80
CA PRO A 56 -28.75 16.79 -23.11
C PRO A 56 -30.11 17.53 -23.10
N PRO A 57 -31.25 16.81 -23.10
CA PRO A 57 -32.55 17.46 -23.07
C PRO A 57 -32.85 18.05 -21.69
N HIS A 58 -33.33 19.30 -21.73
CA HIS A 58 -33.84 20.08 -20.63
C HIS A 58 -35.04 19.44 -19.93
N THR A 59 -35.00 19.52 -18.61
CA THR A 59 -36.16 19.52 -17.71
C THR A 59 -37.05 20.73 -17.99
N GLN A 60 -38.36 20.53 -18.10
CA GLN A 60 -39.39 21.48 -17.65
C GLN A 60 -40.66 20.74 -17.24
N PRO A 61 -41.47 21.35 -16.35
CA PRO A 61 -42.35 20.68 -15.41
C PRO A 61 -43.77 20.56 -15.95
N ASP A 62 -44.51 19.56 -15.49
CA ASP A 62 -45.97 19.64 -15.52
C ASP A 62 -46.55 19.28 -14.16
N SER A 63 -47.34 20.23 -13.65
CA SER A 63 -48.08 20.18 -12.40
C SER A 63 -49.51 19.82 -12.73
N THR A 64 -50.07 18.79 -12.09
CA THR A 64 -51.51 18.74 -11.73
C THR A 64 -51.67 17.74 -10.57
N HIS A 65 -51.98 18.24 -9.36
CA HIS A 65 -53.23 17.98 -8.61
C HIS A 65 -53.75 16.53 -8.74
N ASP A 66 -53.96 15.74 -7.69
CA ASP A 66 -54.84 16.03 -6.55
C ASP A 66 -54.72 14.96 -5.43
N LYS A 67 -54.88 15.43 -4.18
CA LYS A 67 -55.56 14.80 -3.01
C LYS A 67 -55.18 13.40 -2.46
N HIS A 68 -54.65 13.44 -1.22
CA HIS A 68 -54.85 12.49 -0.11
C HIS A 68 -56.36 12.21 0.17
N PRO A 69 -56.79 11.12 0.87
CA PRO A 69 -56.23 10.68 2.16
C PRO A 69 -56.19 9.15 2.45
N ALA A 70 -55.67 8.87 3.64
CA ALA A 70 -55.44 7.58 4.30
C ALA A 70 -56.68 6.69 4.49
N GLN A 71 -56.48 5.37 4.65
CA GLN A 71 -56.77 4.61 5.88
C GLN A 71 -56.59 3.08 5.70
N ASP A 72 -55.98 2.47 6.73
CA ASP A 72 -56.17 1.14 7.33
C ASP A 72 -56.41 -0.12 6.47
N ALA A 73 -55.55 -1.14 6.64
CA ALA A 73 -55.93 -2.42 7.26
C ALA A 73 -54.74 -3.40 7.33
N ALA A 74 -54.64 -4.06 8.49
CA ALA A 74 -53.71 -5.13 8.81
C ALA A 74 -53.99 -6.44 8.07
N ALA A 75 -52.99 -7.33 8.02
CA ALA A 75 -53.01 -8.67 8.64
C ALA A 75 -52.24 -9.78 7.85
N LEU A 76 -51.45 -10.57 8.61
CA LEU A 76 -50.89 -11.92 8.34
C LEU A 76 -49.89 -12.07 7.17
N GLY A 77 -48.67 -12.57 7.33
CA GLY A 77 -48.21 -13.76 8.06
C GLY A 77 -47.87 -14.84 7.01
N THR A 78 -46.60 -15.09 6.68
CA THR A 78 -45.80 -16.30 7.00
C THR A 78 -44.31 -15.90 6.94
N SER A 79 -43.47 -15.99 7.98
CA SER A 79 -42.95 -17.19 8.67
C SER A 79 -42.37 -18.24 7.74
N ASP A 80 -41.11 -18.05 7.34
CA ASP A 80 -40.21 -19.16 7.03
C ASP A 80 -38.99 -19.03 7.97
N GLN A 81 -38.99 -19.93 8.96
CA GLN A 81 -37.87 -20.21 9.84
C GLN A 81 -37.00 -21.25 9.16
N ASP A 82 -35.76 -20.90 8.79
CA ASP A 82 -34.68 -21.87 8.65
C ASP A 82 -33.76 -21.72 9.86
N THR A 83 -34.06 -22.47 10.91
CA THR A 83 -33.18 -22.63 12.06
C THR A 83 -32.06 -23.61 11.72
N ASN A 84 -30.93 -23.08 11.23
CA ASN A 84 -29.65 -23.75 11.41
C ASN A 84 -29.08 -23.31 12.76
N THR A 85 -29.39 -24.10 13.80
CA THR A 85 -28.74 -24.00 15.11
C THR A 85 -27.30 -24.45 14.98
N PHE A 86 -26.44 -23.53 14.55
CA PHE A 86 -25.03 -23.55 14.92
C PHE A 86 -24.98 -22.97 16.34
N GLU A 87 -24.49 -23.74 17.32
CA GLU A 87 -24.19 -23.19 18.65
C GLU A 87 -23.04 -22.17 18.48
N GLU A 88 -23.43 -20.94 18.17
CA GLU A 88 -22.58 -19.77 18.21
C GLU A 88 -22.22 -19.55 19.68
N LEU A 89 -21.01 -19.98 20.05
CA LEU A 89 -20.36 -19.53 21.27
C LEU A 89 -20.59 -18.02 21.39
N PRO A 90 -21.12 -17.52 22.51
CA PRO A 90 -21.50 -16.11 22.60
C PRO A 90 -20.25 -15.27 22.35
N GLY A 91 -20.22 -14.62 21.19
CA GLY A 91 -19.15 -13.70 20.83
C GLY A 91 -19.08 -12.56 21.85
N PRO A 92 -17.94 -11.85 21.92
CA PRO A 92 -17.79 -10.76 22.86
C PRO A 92 -18.84 -9.69 22.58
N ASP A 93 -19.19 -8.94 23.62
CA ASP A 93 -20.23 -7.91 23.55
C ASP A 93 -20.04 -7.00 22.32
N PRO A 94 -21.03 -6.90 21.41
CA PRO A 94 -20.88 -6.15 20.15
C PRO A 94 -20.57 -4.66 20.37
N ARG A 95 -20.82 -4.13 21.57
CA ARG A 95 -20.48 -2.76 21.94
C ARG A 95 -18.98 -2.48 21.93
N PHE A 96 -18.12 -3.49 21.97
CA PHE A 96 -16.68 -3.31 21.78
C PHE A 96 -16.33 -2.78 20.39
N ALA A 97 -17.09 -3.14 19.35
CA ALA A 97 -16.86 -2.67 17.99
C ALA A 97 -17.23 -1.18 17.78
N THR A 98 -18.07 -0.62 18.65
CA THR A 98 -18.58 0.74 18.54
C THR A 98 -17.90 1.73 19.50
N VAL A 99 -16.86 1.29 20.22
CA VAL A 99 -16.10 2.16 21.13
C VAL A 99 -15.47 3.32 20.33
N PRO A 100 -15.74 4.59 20.69
CA PRO A 100 -15.16 5.75 20.04
C PRO A 100 -13.64 5.74 20.04
N GLU A 101 -13.01 6.27 18.99
CA GLU A 101 -11.54 6.27 18.80
C GLU A 101 -10.79 6.82 20.02
N GLU A 102 -11.31 7.90 20.62
CA GLU A 102 -10.74 8.55 21.81
C GLU A 102 -10.74 7.67 23.08
N LEU A 103 -11.51 6.57 23.11
CA LEU A 103 -11.61 5.64 24.24
C LEU A 103 -10.98 4.28 23.96
N LYS A 104 -10.56 3.99 22.72
CA LYS A 104 -9.96 2.69 22.34
C LYS A 104 -8.72 2.32 23.13
N PHE A 105 -8.01 3.30 23.69
CA PHE A 105 -6.85 3.02 24.54
C PHE A 105 -7.19 2.21 25.79
N TYR A 106 -8.44 2.22 26.26
CA TYR A 106 -8.89 1.38 27.38
C TYR A 106 -8.95 -0.11 27.02
N LEU A 107 -8.99 -0.46 25.73
CA LEU A 107 -9.06 -1.85 25.25
C LEU A 107 -7.69 -2.52 25.10
N LYS A 108 -6.62 -1.89 25.60
CA LYS A 108 -5.27 -2.48 25.59
C LYS A 108 -5.05 -3.36 26.81
N PRO A 109 -4.18 -4.37 26.76
CA PRO A 109 -3.78 -5.09 27.97
C PRO A 109 -3.08 -4.14 28.96
N ASN A 110 -3.34 -4.32 30.25
CA ASN A 110 -2.67 -3.62 31.35
C ASN A 110 -2.73 -2.09 31.29
N VAL A 111 -3.90 -1.50 30.98
CA VAL A 111 -4.06 -0.04 30.96
C VAL A 111 -3.83 0.57 32.33
N GLU A 112 -2.90 1.52 32.41
CA GLU A 112 -2.68 2.31 33.62
C GLU A 112 -3.77 3.37 33.77
N LEU A 113 -4.76 3.09 34.63
CA LEU A 113 -5.91 3.97 34.85
C LEU A 113 -5.54 5.25 35.61
N ASP A 114 -4.38 5.29 36.26
CA ASP A 114 -3.87 6.50 36.91
C ASP A 114 -3.15 7.45 35.94
N ALA A 115 -2.75 6.97 34.76
CA ALA A 115 -2.00 7.74 33.79
C ALA A 115 -2.81 8.88 33.15
N ARG A 116 -2.07 9.83 32.55
CA ARG A 116 -2.59 11.05 31.92
C ARG A 116 -3.66 10.86 30.82
N PRO A 117 -3.64 9.82 29.96
CA PRO A 117 -4.74 9.63 28.99
C PRO A 117 -6.06 9.25 29.67
N SER A 118 -6.01 8.65 30.86
CA SER A 118 -7.19 8.36 31.66
C SER A 118 -7.60 9.59 32.48
N THR A 119 -8.67 10.25 32.04
CA THR A 119 -9.26 11.39 32.74
C THR A 119 -10.61 10.97 33.33
N LYS A 120 -11.09 11.73 34.33
CA LYS A 120 -12.44 11.52 34.89
C LYS A 120 -13.52 11.52 33.80
N ALA A 121 -13.37 12.37 32.78
CA ALA A 121 -14.29 12.47 31.66
C ALA A 121 -14.25 11.23 30.75
N THR A 122 -13.05 10.77 30.37
CA THR A 122 -12.91 9.60 29.49
C THR A 122 -13.32 8.31 30.19
N LEU A 123 -13.02 8.15 31.49
CA LEU A 123 -13.53 7.03 32.31
C LEU A 123 -15.06 7.02 32.35
N LEU A 124 -15.69 8.17 32.61
CA LEU A 124 -17.14 8.25 32.67
C LEU A 124 -17.80 7.96 31.31
N LYS A 125 -17.21 8.44 30.21
CA LYS A 125 -17.67 8.12 28.85
C LYS A 125 -17.57 6.63 28.56
N MET A 126 -16.44 6.01 28.90
CA MET A 126 -16.22 4.58 28.70
C MET A 126 -17.20 3.73 29.51
N ILE A 127 -17.42 4.05 30.78
CA ILE A 127 -18.42 3.34 31.61
C ILE A 127 -19.82 3.51 31.02
N ARG A 128 -20.18 4.72 30.55
CA ARG A 128 -21.50 4.99 29.96
C ARG A 128 -21.71 4.36 28.59
N HIS A 129 -20.65 4.04 27.86
CA HIS A 129 -20.73 3.30 26.60
C HIS A 129 -21.35 1.91 26.81
N PHE A 130 -20.93 1.23 27.88
CA PHE A 130 -21.47 -0.10 28.24
C PHE A 130 -22.64 -0.03 29.24
N PHE A 131 -22.76 1.05 30.01
CA PHE A 131 -23.83 1.24 31.00
C PHE A 131 -24.38 2.65 30.91
N SER A 132 -25.26 2.90 29.93
CA SER A 132 -25.85 4.22 29.65
C SER A 132 -26.52 4.86 30.89
N GLU A 133 -27.10 4.03 31.77
CA GLU A 133 -27.74 4.47 33.01
C GLU A 133 -26.77 4.75 34.16
N TYR A 134 -25.47 4.55 33.97
CA TYR A 134 -24.48 4.74 35.02
C TYR A 134 -24.43 6.21 35.49
N LYS A 135 -24.80 6.40 36.76
CA LYS A 135 -24.73 7.67 37.48
C LYS A 135 -23.74 7.53 38.62
N PRO A 136 -22.62 8.28 38.60
CA PRO A 136 -21.68 8.26 39.72
C PRO A 136 -22.37 8.75 40.98
N ARG A 137 -22.19 8.02 42.09
CA ARG A 137 -22.64 8.43 43.42
C ARG A 137 -21.42 8.61 44.33
N PRO A 138 -21.22 9.80 44.93
CA PRO A 138 -21.94 11.07 44.71
C PRO A 138 -21.68 11.67 43.32
N LEU A 139 -22.53 12.62 42.89
CA LEU A 139 -22.47 13.24 41.55
C LEU A 139 -21.09 13.83 41.21
N ASN A 140 -20.38 14.32 42.23
CA ASN A 140 -19.01 14.84 42.15
C ASN A 140 -17.96 13.84 42.64
N CYS A 141 -18.08 12.56 42.29
CA CYS A 141 -17.13 11.54 42.72
C CYS A 141 -15.67 11.82 42.27
N HIS A 142 -14.70 11.35 43.05
CA HIS A 142 -13.29 11.40 42.68
C HIS A 142 -12.98 10.40 41.54
N LYS A 143 -11.88 10.63 40.80
CA LYS A 143 -11.42 9.73 39.72
C LYS A 143 -11.35 8.27 40.20
N GLY A 144 -10.85 8.04 41.42
CA GLY A 144 -10.77 6.71 42.03
C GLY A 144 -12.11 5.96 42.15
N VAL A 145 -13.25 6.66 42.25
CA VAL A 145 -14.58 6.02 42.25
C VAL A 145 -14.93 5.49 40.87
N LEU A 146 -14.55 6.21 39.81
CA LEU A 146 -14.74 5.76 38.43
C LEU A 146 -13.77 4.65 38.06
N ILE A 147 -12.54 4.71 38.55
CA ILE A 147 -11.55 3.62 38.39
C ILE A 147 -12.13 2.33 38.98
N ARG A 148 -12.62 2.37 40.23
CA ARG A 148 -13.25 1.19 40.86
C ARG A 148 -14.44 0.67 40.05
N ALA A 149 -15.31 1.55 39.58
CA ALA A 149 -16.46 1.14 38.78
C ALA A 149 -16.05 0.55 37.41
N PHE A 150 -14.97 1.06 36.82
CA PHE A 150 -14.38 0.53 35.60
C PHE A 150 -13.74 -0.84 35.85
N GLU A 151 -12.95 -0.99 36.91
CA GLU A 151 -12.33 -2.26 37.33
C GLU A 151 -13.37 -3.33 37.65
N GLU A 152 -14.47 -2.95 38.31
CA GLU A 152 -15.52 -3.90 38.72
C GLU A 152 -16.39 -4.35 37.54
N LYS A 153 -16.73 -3.43 36.62
CA LYS A 153 -17.77 -3.70 35.59
C LYS A 153 -17.24 -3.83 34.18
N ILE A 154 -16.23 -3.04 33.83
CA ILE A 154 -15.73 -2.93 32.45
C ILE A 154 -14.51 -3.81 32.24
N SER A 155 -13.59 -3.86 33.23
CA SER A 155 -12.36 -4.64 33.11
C SER A 155 -12.60 -6.15 32.92
N PRO A 156 -13.60 -6.80 33.55
CA PRO A 156 -13.92 -8.20 33.27
C PRO A 156 -14.39 -8.40 31.83
N MET A 157 -15.22 -7.47 31.32
CA MET A 157 -15.70 -7.52 29.94
C MET A 157 -14.57 -7.29 28.93
N ILE A 158 -13.63 -6.38 29.24
CA ILE A 158 -12.43 -6.16 28.43
C ILE A 158 -11.53 -7.40 28.47
N ALA A 159 -11.36 -8.01 29.64
CA ALA A 159 -10.55 -9.22 29.77
C ALA A 159 -11.15 -10.37 28.96
N GLU A 160 -12.47 -10.55 28.97
CA GLU A 160 -13.18 -11.52 28.13
C GLU A 160 -13.04 -11.19 26.64
N TYR A 161 -13.18 -9.92 26.26
CA TYR A 161 -12.96 -9.46 24.88
C TYR A 161 -11.53 -9.68 24.40
N LEU A 162 -10.54 -9.45 25.25
CA LEU A 162 -9.13 -9.69 24.96
C LEU A 162 -8.82 -11.19 24.92
N ALA A 163 -9.41 -11.99 25.81
CA ALA A 163 -9.28 -13.45 25.78
C ALA A 163 -9.92 -14.04 24.53
N PHE A 164 -11.07 -13.52 24.10
CA PHE A 164 -11.70 -13.93 22.85
C PHE A 164 -10.86 -13.52 21.63
N GLN A 165 -10.31 -12.29 21.62
CA GLN A 165 -9.38 -11.89 20.56
C GLN A 165 -8.14 -12.80 20.53
N ALA A 166 -7.55 -13.06 21.69
CA ALA A 166 -6.42 -13.97 21.81
C ALA A 166 -6.80 -15.41 21.40
N GLN A 167 -8.05 -15.85 21.63
CA GLN A 167 -8.52 -17.18 21.22
C GLN A 167 -8.80 -17.27 19.72
N CYS A 168 -9.29 -16.19 19.10
CA CYS A 168 -9.41 -16.09 17.65
C CYS A 168 -8.04 -15.97 16.97
N GLU A 169 -7.10 -15.30 17.62
CA GLU A 169 -5.69 -15.28 17.22
C GLU A 169 -5.07 -16.68 17.41
N SER A 170 -5.34 -17.38 18.52
CA SER A 170 -4.76 -18.70 18.81
C SER A 170 -5.39 -19.85 18.02
N GLN A 171 -6.65 -19.73 17.57
CA GLN A 171 -7.23 -20.63 16.57
C GLN A 171 -6.63 -20.39 15.16
N HIS A 172 -5.85 -19.32 14.99
CA HIS A 172 -4.96 -19.10 13.85
C HIS A 172 -3.52 -19.62 14.09
N GLU A 173 -3.19 -20.05 15.32
CA GLU A 173 -1.82 -20.38 15.80
C GLU A 173 -1.59 -21.87 16.12
N THR A 174 -2.58 -22.78 16.07
CA THR A 174 -2.31 -24.22 16.32
C THR A 174 -1.42 -24.94 15.28
N ASP A 175 -0.85 -24.24 14.30
CA ASP A 175 0.20 -24.77 13.42
C ASP A 175 1.57 -24.07 13.60
N GLU A 176 1.71 -23.08 14.48
CA GLU A 176 2.95 -22.28 14.56
C GLU A 176 3.29 -21.89 16.01
N ASP A 177 3.90 -22.82 16.76
CA ASP A 177 4.66 -22.58 18.00
C ASP A 177 5.72 -23.72 18.06
N GLU A 178 7.03 -23.56 18.20
CA GLU A 178 7.95 -22.46 18.50
C GLU A 178 9.32 -22.82 17.86
N GLU A 179 10.03 -21.90 17.20
CA GLU A 179 11.48 -21.70 17.41
C GLU A 179 12.04 -20.51 16.61
N MET A 180 12.59 -19.56 17.36
CA MET A 180 13.40 -18.39 16.98
C MET A 180 12.71 -17.24 16.22
N GLN A 181 12.71 -16.08 16.89
CA GLN A 181 12.43 -14.76 16.34
C GLN A 181 13.40 -14.44 15.19
N ASP A 182 13.08 -14.86 13.97
CA ASP A 182 13.51 -14.15 12.78
C ASP A 182 12.60 -12.93 12.62
N GLU A 183 13.22 -11.75 12.50
CA GLU A 183 12.52 -10.50 12.24
C GLU A 183 11.44 -10.70 11.17
N ALA A 184 10.18 -10.41 11.50
CA ALA A 184 9.11 -10.36 10.51
C ALA A 184 9.63 -9.55 9.31
N PRO A 185 9.59 -10.08 8.07
CA PRO A 185 10.17 -9.42 6.92
C PRO A 185 9.73 -7.96 6.89
N PRO A 186 10.64 -7.00 6.66
CA PRO A 186 10.27 -5.60 6.54
C PRO A 186 9.06 -5.48 5.63
N LYS A 187 8.03 -4.74 6.07
CA LYS A 187 6.86 -4.48 5.21
C LYS A 187 7.37 -3.85 3.92
N GLU A 188 7.46 -4.64 2.86
CA GLU A 188 7.97 -4.21 1.56
C GLU A 188 7.14 -3.03 1.07
N ASP A 189 7.80 -1.92 0.74
CA ASP A 189 7.11 -0.74 0.24
C ASP A 189 6.68 -0.99 -1.21
N LEU A 190 5.37 -1.11 -1.42
CA LEU A 190 4.76 -1.32 -2.74
C LEU A 190 4.08 -0.05 -3.27
N SER A 191 4.39 1.12 -2.70
CA SER A 191 3.81 2.42 -3.11
C SER A 191 4.09 2.79 -4.57
N GLY A 192 5.16 2.26 -5.16
CA GLY A 192 5.47 2.44 -6.58
C GLY A 192 4.55 1.67 -7.55
N ILE A 193 3.69 0.77 -7.05
CA ILE A 193 2.74 0.04 -7.88
C ILE A 193 1.45 0.85 -8.05
N ASN A 194 1.10 1.15 -9.29
CA ASN A 194 -0.24 1.62 -9.63
C ASN A 194 -1.10 0.44 -10.11
N PRO A 195 -2.01 -0.11 -9.28
CA PRO A 195 -2.84 -1.26 -9.62
C PRO A 195 -3.87 -0.93 -10.72
N ASN A 196 -4.07 0.36 -11.05
CA ASN A 196 -4.91 0.80 -12.18
C ASN A 196 -4.16 0.71 -13.53
N ASN A 197 -2.85 0.47 -13.53
CA ASN A 197 -2.09 0.30 -14.78
C ASN A 197 -2.58 -0.96 -15.53
N ALA A 198 -2.77 -0.83 -16.84
CA ALA A 198 -3.23 -1.90 -17.72
C ALA A 198 -2.27 -3.11 -17.76
N SER A 199 -0.99 -2.90 -17.45
CA SER A 199 0.01 -3.98 -17.35
C SER A 199 -0.18 -4.90 -16.14
N ILE A 200 -0.93 -4.45 -15.13
CA ILE A 200 -1.20 -5.24 -13.93
C ILE A 200 -2.52 -5.98 -14.13
N SER A 201 -2.49 -7.31 -14.07
CA SER A 201 -3.71 -8.13 -14.16
C SER A 201 -4.39 -8.31 -12.79
N VAL A 202 -5.62 -8.84 -12.79
CA VAL A 202 -6.30 -9.28 -11.56
C VAL A 202 -5.47 -10.35 -10.85
N ASP A 203 -4.98 -11.34 -11.60
CA ASP A 203 -4.15 -12.43 -11.06
C ASP A 203 -2.85 -11.91 -10.46
N SER A 204 -2.25 -10.87 -11.04
CA SER A 204 -1.07 -10.21 -10.48
C SER A 204 -1.38 -9.62 -9.12
N ILE A 205 -2.52 -8.93 -8.98
CA ILE A 205 -2.97 -8.37 -7.69
C ILE A 205 -3.24 -9.49 -6.68
N ILE A 206 -3.95 -10.54 -7.08
CA ILE A 206 -4.22 -11.69 -6.22
C ILE A 206 -2.93 -12.36 -5.77
N ALA A 207 -1.96 -12.55 -6.68
CA ALA A 207 -0.65 -13.12 -6.35
C ALA A 207 0.12 -12.24 -5.36
N MET A 208 0.09 -10.91 -5.53
CA MET A 208 0.70 -9.97 -4.58
C MET A 208 0.04 -10.05 -3.20
N ILE A 209 -1.31 -10.14 -3.14
CA ILE A 209 -2.05 -10.26 -1.88
C ILE A 209 -1.75 -11.61 -1.22
N LYS A 210 -1.85 -12.72 -1.96
CA LYS A 210 -1.57 -14.08 -1.44
C LYS A 210 -0.14 -14.26 -0.99
N ARG A 211 0.82 -13.59 -1.62
CA ARG A 211 2.22 -13.60 -1.17
C ARG A 211 2.39 -12.97 0.21
N ARG A 212 1.61 -11.94 0.53
CA ARG A 212 1.65 -11.26 1.83
C ARG A 212 0.70 -11.89 2.87
N LEU A 213 -0.44 -12.39 2.41
CA LEU A 213 -1.53 -12.96 3.20
C LEU A 213 -1.99 -14.29 2.57
N PRO A 214 -1.21 -15.37 2.71
CA PRO A 214 -1.52 -16.66 2.08
C PRO A 214 -2.80 -17.30 2.62
N LYS A 215 -3.13 -17.03 3.90
CA LYS A 215 -4.33 -17.53 4.58
C LYS A 215 -5.61 -16.78 4.15
N LEU A 216 -5.51 -15.67 3.43
CA LEU A 216 -6.67 -14.88 3.01
C LEU A 216 -7.39 -15.53 1.83
N GLN A 217 -8.64 -15.94 2.07
CA GLN A 217 -9.53 -16.43 1.02
C GLN A 217 -10.15 -15.25 0.28
N LEU A 218 -9.68 -15.01 -0.94
CA LEU A 218 -10.25 -14.02 -1.84
C LEU A 218 -11.40 -14.66 -2.66
N PRO A 219 -12.51 -13.94 -2.86
CA PRO A 219 -13.60 -14.41 -3.71
C PRO A 219 -13.13 -14.79 -5.13
N THR A 220 -13.60 -15.94 -5.63
CA THR A 220 -13.38 -16.38 -7.02
C THR A 220 -14.14 -15.48 -7.99
N GLY A 221 -13.53 -15.15 -9.13
CA GLY A 221 -14.17 -14.30 -10.15
C GLY A 221 -14.11 -12.79 -9.87
N LEU A 222 -13.12 -12.34 -9.10
CA LEU A 222 -12.92 -10.92 -8.80
C LEU A 222 -12.75 -10.07 -10.06
N ASN A 223 -13.53 -9.00 -10.16
CA ASN A 223 -13.30 -7.96 -11.18
C ASN A 223 -12.10 -7.08 -10.78
N LYS A 224 -11.55 -6.35 -11.76
CA LYS A 224 -10.35 -5.52 -11.57
C LYS A 224 -10.53 -4.45 -10.48
N SER A 225 -11.67 -3.77 -10.44
CA SER A 225 -11.96 -2.72 -9.46
C SER A 225 -12.00 -3.26 -8.04
N SER A 226 -12.64 -4.40 -7.81
CA SER A 226 -12.67 -5.06 -6.51
C SER A 226 -11.29 -5.57 -6.09
N ALA A 227 -10.50 -6.10 -7.04
CA ALA A 227 -9.12 -6.48 -6.78
C ALA A 227 -8.25 -5.28 -6.35
N ILE A 228 -8.41 -4.12 -7.01
CA ILE A 228 -7.76 -2.86 -6.60
C ILE A 228 -8.20 -2.45 -5.19
N GLY A 229 -9.49 -2.58 -4.86
CA GLY A 229 -9.99 -2.34 -3.50
C GLY A 229 -9.31 -3.23 -2.46
N PHE A 230 -9.12 -4.51 -2.76
CA PHE A 230 -8.37 -5.43 -1.89
C PHE A 230 -6.88 -5.10 -1.79
N PHE A 231 -6.24 -4.70 -2.90
CA PHE A 231 -4.87 -4.19 -2.89
C PHE A 231 -4.76 -3.02 -1.92
N HIS A 232 -5.71 -2.09 -1.96
CA HIS A 232 -5.70 -0.92 -1.10
C HIS A 232 -5.95 -1.21 0.38
N ARG A 233 -6.77 -2.23 0.65
CA ARG A 233 -7.09 -2.66 2.00
C ARG A 233 -5.95 -3.41 2.68
N TYR A 234 -5.23 -4.26 1.93
CA TYR A 234 -4.30 -5.24 2.50
C TYR A 234 -2.83 -5.00 2.16
N LEU A 235 -2.52 -4.29 1.08
CA LEU A 235 -1.14 -4.03 0.66
C LEU A 235 -0.73 -2.58 0.94
N MET A 236 -1.35 -1.61 0.27
CA MET A 236 -0.96 -0.20 0.31
C MET A 236 -2.16 0.74 0.17
N PRO A 237 -2.37 1.71 1.08
CA PRO A 237 -3.45 2.68 0.92
C PRO A 237 -3.26 3.53 -0.34
N PRO A 238 -4.34 4.07 -0.92
CA PRO A 238 -4.23 4.99 -2.05
C PRO A 238 -3.36 6.20 -1.69
N PRO A 239 -2.52 6.71 -2.61
CA PRO A 239 -1.77 7.93 -2.38
C PRO A 239 -2.70 9.12 -2.11
N PRO A 240 -2.31 10.05 -1.22
CA PRO A 240 -3.09 11.27 -0.99
C PRO A 240 -3.16 12.09 -2.28
N GLY A 241 -4.36 12.37 -2.76
CA GLY A 241 -4.58 13.07 -4.04
C GLY A 241 -4.66 12.16 -5.27
N GLY A 242 -4.58 10.83 -5.08
CA GLY A 242 -4.64 9.85 -6.16
C GLY A 242 -3.28 9.55 -6.78
N TYR A 243 -3.27 8.67 -7.79
CA TYR A 243 -2.04 8.33 -8.49
C TYR A 243 -1.58 9.49 -9.38
N PRO A 244 -0.29 9.85 -9.34
CA PRO A 244 0.24 10.89 -10.21
C PRO A 244 0.10 10.50 -11.68
N SER A 245 0.05 11.50 -12.55
CA SER A 245 0.09 11.27 -13.99
C SER A 245 1.40 10.55 -14.38
N PRO A 246 1.37 9.61 -15.35
CA PRO A 246 2.56 8.88 -15.76
C PRO A 246 3.74 9.81 -16.07
N PHE A 247 4.93 9.46 -15.62
CA PHE A 247 6.19 10.16 -15.90
C PHE A 247 6.27 11.61 -15.41
N THR A 248 5.47 12.00 -14.42
CA THR A 248 5.46 13.38 -13.87
C THR A 248 6.14 13.54 -12.53
N THR A 249 6.36 12.46 -11.80
CA THR A 249 6.96 12.46 -10.45
C THR A 249 8.00 11.36 -10.36
N VAL A 250 9.01 11.55 -9.50
CA VAL A 250 10.02 10.51 -9.25
C VAL A 250 9.31 9.30 -8.63
N PRO A 251 9.34 8.12 -9.26
CA PRO A 251 8.63 6.95 -8.76
C PRO A 251 9.38 6.34 -7.57
N ASN A 252 8.64 5.85 -6.58
CA ASN A 252 9.23 5.11 -5.46
C ASN A 252 9.86 3.80 -5.95
N PRO A 253 11.10 3.47 -5.52
CA PRO A 253 11.72 2.20 -5.82
C PRO A 253 10.85 1.02 -5.40
N LEU A 254 10.66 0.05 -6.30
CA LEU A 254 9.94 -1.19 -6.03
C LEU A 254 10.93 -2.33 -5.79
N PRO A 255 10.78 -3.13 -4.72
CA PRO A 255 11.67 -4.25 -4.45
C PRO A 255 11.47 -5.42 -5.43
N LYS A 256 12.42 -6.36 -5.47
CA LYS A 256 12.23 -7.67 -6.08
C LYS A 256 11.15 -8.46 -5.31
N PRO A 257 10.28 -9.23 -5.97
CA PRO A 257 10.16 -9.42 -7.42
C PRO A 257 9.16 -8.46 -8.10
N TYR A 258 8.73 -7.39 -7.42
CA TYR A 258 7.60 -6.55 -7.84
C TYR A 258 7.93 -5.60 -8.99
N HIS A 259 9.21 -5.22 -9.14
CA HIS A 259 9.67 -4.40 -10.27
C HIS A 259 9.33 -5.04 -11.65
N LYS A 260 9.05 -6.35 -11.73
CA LYS A 260 8.60 -7.03 -12.96
C LYS A 260 7.26 -6.50 -13.51
N TYR A 261 6.43 -5.95 -12.63
CA TYR A 261 5.12 -5.40 -12.98
C TYR A 261 5.23 -4.02 -13.66
N LEU A 262 6.38 -3.35 -13.55
CA LEU A 262 6.63 -2.11 -14.27
C LEU A 262 6.73 -2.35 -15.77
N THR A 263 6.22 -1.42 -16.56
CA THR A 263 6.39 -1.38 -18.02
C THR A 263 7.84 -1.03 -18.38
N ARG A 264 8.18 -1.23 -19.66
CA ARG A 264 9.51 -0.84 -20.19
C ARG A 264 9.79 0.64 -19.92
N ASP A 265 8.82 1.50 -20.18
CA ASP A 265 9.01 2.94 -20.08
C ASP A 265 9.02 3.42 -18.63
N GLU A 266 8.23 2.80 -17.74
CA GLU A 266 8.30 3.06 -16.29
C GLU A 266 9.67 2.69 -15.70
N LEU A 267 10.26 1.55 -16.09
CA LEU A 267 11.61 1.18 -15.67
C LEU A 267 12.66 2.18 -16.16
N ARG A 268 12.62 2.53 -17.46
CA ARG A 268 13.54 3.52 -18.03
C ARG A 268 13.43 4.86 -17.33
N PHE A 269 12.21 5.34 -17.13
CA PHE A 269 11.96 6.62 -16.46
C PHE A 269 12.45 6.60 -15.01
N ALA A 270 12.17 5.53 -14.27
CA ALA A 270 12.64 5.40 -12.89
C ALA A 270 14.18 5.43 -12.81
N ILE A 271 14.88 4.69 -13.67
CA ILE A 271 16.35 4.72 -13.70
C ILE A 271 16.85 6.13 -14.03
N GLN A 272 16.23 6.83 -14.98
CA GLN A 272 16.64 8.19 -15.35
C GLN A 272 16.42 9.19 -14.21
N CYS A 273 15.37 9.02 -13.40
CA CYS A 273 15.09 9.88 -12.24
C CYS A 273 16.06 9.64 -11.09
N HIS A 274 16.35 8.38 -10.76
CA HIS A 274 17.22 8.02 -9.64
C HIS A 274 18.71 8.12 -9.99
N CYS A 275 19.06 7.86 -11.25
CA CYS A 275 20.44 7.80 -11.75
C CYS A 275 20.59 8.61 -13.04
N PRO A 276 20.52 9.96 -12.98
CA PRO A 276 20.53 10.81 -14.18
C PRO A 276 21.84 10.74 -14.98
N ASN A 277 22.92 10.26 -14.37
CA ASN A 277 24.22 10.07 -15.03
C ASN A 277 24.26 8.81 -15.91
N ILE A 278 23.21 8.01 -15.95
CA ILE A 278 23.15 6.79 -16.76
C ILE A 278 22.34 7.08 -18.02
N TYR A 279 22.98 6.92 -19.17
CA TYR A 279 22.31 6.94 -20.46
C TYR A 279 21.91 5.52 -20.86
N ILE A 280 20.64 5.35 -21.22
CA ILE A 280 20.09 4.08 -21.68
C ILE A 280 19.61 4.23 -23.13
N PRO A 281 20.12 3.43 -24.08
CA PRO A 281 19.64 3.43 -25.45
C PRO A 281 18.13 3.19 -25.56
N ILE A 282 17.49 3.84 -26.54
CA ILE A 282 16.03 3.72 -26.74
C ILE A 282 15.60 2.29 -27.13
N ALA A 283 16.50 1.53 -27.77
CA ALA A 283 16.27 0.15 -28.18
C ALA A 283 16.37 -0.87 -27.02
N THR A 284 16.83 -0.45 -25.83
CA THR A 284 17.02 -1.36 -24.69
C THR A 284 15.70 -2.02 -24.29
N GLY A 285 15.71 -3.36 -24.27
CA GLY A 285 14.54 -4.19 -23.96
C GLY A 285 14.18 -4.18 -22.47
N LYS A 286 12.95 -4.60 -22.15
CA LYS A 286 12.43 -4.63 -20.78
C LYS A 286 13.31 -5.44 -19.82
N GLN A 287 13.83 -6.59 -20.26
CA GLN A 287 14.66 -7.45 -19.41
C GLN A 287 15.96 -6.75 -18.98
N VAL A 288 16.66 -6.11 -19.93
CA VAL A 288 17.85 -5.30 -19.62
C VAL A 288 17.53 -4.14 -18.70
N LEU A 289 16.39 -3.47 -18.91
CA LEU A 289 15.96 -2.41 -18.00
C LEU A 289 15.66 -2.92 -16.58
N ARG A 290 15.16 -4.14 -16.42
CA ARG A 290 14.99 -4.74 -15.08
C ARG A 290 16.34 -4.94 -14.41
N MET A 291 17.32 -5.51 -15.11
CA MET A 291 18.68 -5.69 -14.58
C MET A 291 19.33 -4.36 -14.19
N LEU A 292 19.23 -3.34 -15.06
CA LEU A 292 19.73 -2.00 -14.75
C LEU A 292 19.01 -1.38 -13.56
N TYR A 293 17.71 -1.60 -13.43
CA TYR A 293 16.93 -1.12 -12.29
C TYR A 293 17.38 -1.78 -10.98
N GLU A 294 17.61 -3.10 -11.00
CA GLU A 294 18.14 -3.85 -9.86
C GLU A 294 19.52 -3.31 -9.45
N GLN A 295 20.41 -3.14 -10.41
CA GLN A 295 21.78 -2.68 -10.15
C GLN A 295 21.86 -1.23 -9.65
N PHE A 296 21.07 -0.31 -10.22
CA PHE A 296 21.25 1.12 -10.00
C PHE A 296 20.19 1.78 -9.09
N VAL A 297 18.98 1.23 -9.05
CA VAL A 297 17.88 1.80 -8.24
C VAL A 297 17.68 1.03 -6.95
N GLN A 298 17.87 -0.29 -6.96
CA GLN A 298 17.76 -1.13 -5.76
C GLN A 298 19.11 -1.37 -5.06
N ASP A 299 20.23 -0.97 -5.68
CA ASP A 299 21.59 -1.32 -5.25
C ASP A 299 21.77 -2.83 -4.99
N ASP A 300 21.11 -3.66 -5.80
CA ASP A 300 21.09 -5.12 -5.66
C ASP A 300 21.86 -5.82 -6.80
N VAL A 301 22.27 -7.06 -6.55
CA VAL A 301 22.94 -7.90 -7.55
C VAL A 301 21.92 -8.35 -8.59
N ALA A 302 22.12 -7.92 -9.84
CA ALA A 302 21.28 -8.37 -10.95
C ALA A 302 21.46 -9.87 -11.21
N GLU A 303 20.39 -10.55 -11.66
CA GLU A 303 20.44 -11.98 -11.99
C GLU A 303 21.38 -12.30 -13.17
N GLU A 304 21.57 -11.33 -14.06
CA GLU A 304 22.37 -11.41 -15.28
C GLU A 304 23.28 -10.17 -15.40
N GLU A 305 24.45 -10.33 -16.02
CA GLU A 305 25.42 -9.25 -16.15
C GLU A 305 25.00 -8.23 -17.22
N VAL A 306 25.01 -6.95 -16.84
CA VAL A 306 24.88 -5.81 -17.76
C VAL A 306 26.22 -5.09 -17.88
N PHE A 307 26.46 -4.52 -19.06
CA PHE A 307 27.78 -4.03 -19.47
C PHE A 307 27.70 -2.57 -19.92
N GLU A 308 28.57 -1.74 -19.35
CA GLU A 308 28.78 -0.37 -19.81
C GLU A 308 29.33 -0.37 -21.24
N GLY A 309 28.88 0.59 -22.06
CA GLY A 309 29.26 0.69 -23.48
C GLY A 309 28.44 -0.19 -24.42
N PHE A 310 27.58 -1.08 -23.88
CA PHE A 310 26.67 -1.90 -24.66
C PHE A 310 25.22 -1.74 -24.20
N HIS A 311 24.95 -2.02 -22.92
CA HIS A 311 23.62 -1.97 -22.33
C HIS A 311 23.24 -0.57 -21.82
N TYR A 312 24.23 0.16 -21.29
CA TYR A 312 24.11 1.52 -20.76
C TYR A 312 25.45 2.27 -20.90
N TYR A 313 25.44 3.59 -20.73
CA TYR A 313 26.63 4.43 -20.80
C TYR A 313 26.64 5.41 -19.62
N VAL A 314 27.79 5.62 -18.99
CA VAL A 314 27.92 6.60 -17.91
C VAL A 314 28.28 7.97 -18.48
N ILE A 315 27.44 8.97 -18.21
CA ILE A 315 27.69 10.37 -18.53
C ILE A 315 28.44 10.98 -17.36
N ILE A 316 29.70 11.37 -17.59
CA ILE A 316 30.48 12.12 -16.63
C ILE A 316 30.17 13.62 -16.83
N PRO A 317 29.61 14.32 -15.83
CA PRO A 317 29.40 15.76 -15.94
C PRO A 317 30.75 16.46 -16.10
N LYS A 318 30.82 17.38 -17.06
CA LYS A 318 31.99 18.24 -17.30
C LYS A 318 32.08 19.35 -16.26
#